data_AF-A0A4V1UN84-F1
#
_entry.id   AF-A0A4V1UN84-F1
#
_cell.length_a   1.000
_cell.length_b   1.000
_cell.length_c   1.000
_cell.angle_alpha   90.00
_cell.angle_beta   90.00
_cell.angle_gamma   90.00
#
_symmetry.space_group_name_H-M   'P 1'
#
loop_
_entity.id
_entity.type
_entity.pdbx_description
1 polymer ?
#
loop_
_entity_poly.entity_id
_entity_poly.type
_entity_poly.pdbx_seq_one_letter_code
_entity_poly.pdbx_strand_id
1 'polypeptide(L)'
;AVQQQEEQLMAAIRVSLQSGRNETDGIQRYIIAEKNWKAFQEMLRQQYPRYYTMRYAAMKDRKLNELTAQVPEGVTAVRYLFINNNFFALVADKNKHAWIPLQAAQAPEWIRRLSEPGLSASTTNELCFSLYKALWQPLEKQITGKRVIIIPDGPLYYLSFDMLTKHPGTTLPDLISNSLLSSYAISYHYSLLALGTPAKPRKKNGNFAAFVPAFSDDVKKEYMTALQADTLRADNEYLSLLPLPFSVDLARNMQRKMGGVLFEGNESTPFAFRSNAGNKSIIHIGTHAEANNLHPEYSRLIFAKDFAHAADSNAVFLYDIYNYDLGSDLTVLTACDTGRPGLNDGEGMISMAHAF
;
A
#
# COMPACT_ATOMS: atom_id res chain seq x y z
N ALA A 1 -8.20 -4.97 -24.79
CA ALA A 1 -7.46 -5.14 -26.05
C ALA A 1 -5.95 -5.23 -25.83
N VAL A 2 -5.29 -4.14 -25.40
CA VAL A 2 -3.81 -4.13 -25.19
C VAL A 2 -3.33 -5.20 -24.20
N GLN A 3 -3.95 -5.28 -23.02
CA GLN A 3 -3.58 -6.26 -21.99
C GLN A 3 -3.77 -7.72 -22.44
N GLN A 4 -4.90 -8.02 -23.11
CA GLN A 4 -5.14 -9.36 -23.67
C GLN A 4 -4.09 -9.74 -24.73
N GLN A 5 -3.68 -8.78 -25.57
CA GLN A 5 -2.63 -9.00 -26.57
C GLN A 5 -1.27 -9.22 -25.89
N GLU A 6 -0.98 -8.50 -24.81
CA GLU A 6 0.22 -8.69 -23.99
C GLU A 6 0.27 -10.11 -23.41
N GLU A 7 -0.82 -10.56 -22.77
CA GLU A 7 -0.94 -11.90 -22.18
C GLU A 7 -0.75 -13.01 -23.22
N GLN A 8 -1.36 -12.87 -24.40
CA GLN A 8 -1.21 -13.82 -25.50
C GLN A 8 0.24 -13.92 -25.98
N LEU A 9 0.92 -12.80 -26.15
CA LEU A 9 2.31 -12.78 -26.61
C LEU A 9 3.27 -13.36 -25.56
N MET A 10 3.07 -13.03 -24.28
CA MET A 10 3.86 -13.59 -23.18
C MET A 10 3.65 -15.10 -23.03
N ALA A 11 2.40 -15.58 -23.19
CA ALA A 11 2.10 -17.01 -23.21
C ALA A 11 2.81 -17.72 -24.37
N ALA A 12 2.82 -17.11 -25.56
CA ALA A 12 3.51 -17.67 -26.73
C ALA A 12 5.01 -17.84 -26.50
N ILE A 13 5.68 -16.89 -25.82
CA ILE A 13 7.10 -17.03 -25.44
C ILE A 13 7.29 -18.21 -24.49
N ARG A 14 6.48 -18.31 -23.41
CA ARG A 14 6.61 -19.41 -22.42
C ARG A 14 6.43 -20.78 -23.05
N VAL A 15 5.46 -20.93 -23.96
CA VAL A 15 5.12 -22.22 -24.59
C VAL A 15 6.05 -22.56 -25.76
N SER A 16 6.74 -21.57 -26.36
CA SER A 16 7.57 -21.78 -27.55
C SER A 16 8.67 -22.82 -27.37
N LEU A 17 9.29 -22.89 -26.19
CA LEU A 17 10.37 -23.86 -25.87
C LEU A 17 9.83 -25.27 -25.52
N GLN A 18 8.57 -25.38 -25.12
CA GLN A 18 7.95 -26.66 -24.70
C GLN A 18 7.17 -27.35 -25.84
N SER A 19 6.82 -26.61 -26.88
CA SER A 19 5.89 -27.05 -27.94
C SER A 19 6.55 -27.44 -29.27
N GLY A 20 7.89 -27.39 -29.34
CA GLY A 20 8.65 -27.77 -30.53
C GLY A 20 8.64 -29.28 -30.76
N ARG A 21 8.52 -29.71 -32.03
CA ARG A 21 8.65 -31.14 -32.39
C ARG A 21 10.08 -31.66 -32.18
N ASN A 22 11.05 -30.75 -32.19
CA ASN A 22 12.46 -30.95 -31.87
C ASN A 22 13.06 -29.60 -31.41
N GLU A 23 14.31 -29.63 -30.95
CA GLU A 23 15.01 -28.46 -30.40
C GLU A 23 15.09 -27.29 -31.40
N THR A 24 15.34 -27.57 -32.68
CA THR A 24 15.43 -26.56 -33.74
C THR A 24 14.09 -25.86 -34.00
N ASP A 25 12.98 -26.61 -34.05
CA ASP A 25 11.61 -26.07 -34.18
C ASP A 25 11.24 -25.23 -32.94
N GLY A 26 11.60 -25.69 -31.75
CA GLY A 26 11.41 -24.93 -30.50
C GLY A 26 12.14 -23.58 -30.50
N ILE A 27 13.42 -23.57 -30.91
CA ILE A 27 14.23 -22.35 -31.02
C ILE A 27 13.64 -21.38 -32.06
N GLN A 28 13.21 -21.88 -33.22
CA GLN A 28 12.60 -21.02 -34.25
C GLN A 28 11.31 -20.37 -33.77
N ARG A 29 10.45 -21.13 -33.08
CA ARG A 29 9.21 -20.59 -32.48
C ARG A 29 9.52 -19.55 -31.42
N TYR A 30 10.54 -19.78 -30.60
CA TYR A 30 10.98 -18.81 -29.60
C TYR A 30 11.43 -17.50 -30.26
N ILE A 31 12.25 -17.57 -31.30
CA ILE A 31 12.72 -16.37 -32.03
C ILE A 31 11.53 -15.59 -32.63
N ILE A 32 10.54 -16.28 -33.21
CA ILE A 32 9.35 -15.63 -33.76
C ILE A 32 8.53 -14.97 -32.64
N ALA A 33 8.30 -15.67 -31.53
CA ALA A 33 7.59 -15.14 -30.38
C ALA A 33 8.30 -13.90 -29.79
N GLU A 34 9.63 -13.95 -29.67
CA GLU A 34 10.44 -12.82 -29.19
C GLU A 34 10.38 -11.63 -30.15
N LYS A 35 10.41 -11.87 -31.47
CA LYS A 35 10.27 -10.81 -32.47
C LYS A 35 8.90 -10.13 -32.39
N ASN A 36 7.82 -10.91 -32.24
CA ASN A 36 6.47 -10.37 -32.09
C ASN A 36 6.32 -9.57 -30.80
N TRP A 37 6.93 -10.04 -29.71
CA TRP A 37 6.97 -9.32 -28.44
C TRP A 37 7.71 -7.98 -28.55
N LYS A 38 8.88 -7.96 -29.19
CA LYS A 38 9.64 -6.72 -29.45
C LYS A 38 8.85 -5.73 -30.31
N ALA A 39 8.16 -6.20 -31.35
CA ALA A 39 7.31 -5.37 -32.19
C ALA A 39 6.12 -4.78 -31.42
N PHE A 40 5.49 -5.57 -30.54
CA PHE A 40 4.43 -5.10 -29.65
C PHE A 40 4.93 -4.04 -28.66
N GLN A 41 6.11 -4.25 -28.05
CA GLN A 41 6.73 -3.25 -27.20
C GLN A 41 7.03 -1.94 -27.93
N GLU A 42 7.49 -2.01 -29.19
CA GLU A 42 7.72 -0.83 -30.00
C GLU A 42 6.42 -0.10 -30.37
N MET A 43 5.36 -0.84 -30.69
CA MET A 43 4.02 -0.29 -30.88
C MET A 43 3.54 0.44 -29.62
N LEU A 44 3.69 -0.17 -28.43
CA LEU A 44 3.34 0.47 -27.17
C LEU A 44 4.14 1.74 -26.92
N ARG A 45 5.44 1.73 -27.25
CA ARG A 45 6.30 2.92 -27.13
C ARG A 45 5.80 4.08 -27.99
N GLN A 46 5.30 3.80 -29.19
CA GLN A 46 4.83 4.82 -30.14
C GLN A 46 3.39 5.26 -29.88
N GLN A 47 2.47 4.33 -29.63
CA GLN A 47 1.03 4.59 -29.54
C GLN A 47 0.56 4.83 -28.11
N TYR A 48 1.20 4.21 -27.12
CA TYR A 48 0.84 4.32 -25.70
C TYR A 48 2.06 4.69 -24.83
N PRO A 49 2.76 5.81 -25.12
CA PRO A 49 4.06 6.13 -24.53
C PRO A 49 4.03 6.22 -23.00
N ARG A 50 2.92 6.70 -22.40
CA ARG A 50 2.74 6.72 -20.94
C ARG A 50 2.69 5.31 -20.34
N TYR A 51 1.89 4.43 -20.93
CA TYR A 51 1.79 3.03 -20.50
C TYR A 51 3.13 2.30 -20.68
N TYR A 52 3.78 2.47 -21.83
CA TYR A 52 5.09 1.88 -22.09
C TYR A 52 6.15 2.32 -21.08
N THR A 53 6.19 3.62 -20.78
CA THR A 53 7.15 4.18 -19.83
C THR A 53 6.95 3.60 -18.43
N MET A 54 5.69 3.57 -17.98
CA MET A 54 5.29 3.01 -16.70
C MET A 54 5.63 1.52 -16.59
N ARG A 55 5.34 0.73 -17.63
CA ARG A 55 5.43 -0.74 -17.58
C ARG A 55 6.81 -1.30 -17.90
N TYR A 56 7.55 -0.69 -18.84
CA TYR A 56 8.80 -1.27 -19.38
C TYR A 56 10.02 -0.37 -19.31
N ALA A 57 9.89 0.96 -19.44
CA ALA A 57 11.06 1.84 -19.48
C ALA A 57 11.73 1.98 -18.11
N ALA A 58 10.94 2.08 -17.03
CA ALA A 58 11.46 2.29 -15.68
C ALA A 58 12.42 1.19 -15.18
N MET A 59 12.31 -0.04 -15.70
CA MET A 59 13.16 -1.16 -15.29
C MET A 59 14.50 -1.22 -16.03
N LYS A 60 14.61 -0.63 -17.23
CA LYS A 60 15.84 -0.70 -18.04
C LYS A 60 16.94 0.24 -17.53
N ASP A 61 16.55 1.34 -16.91
CA ASP A 61 17.47 2.45 -16.61
C ASP A 61 17.98 2.47 -15.16
N ARG A 62 17.53 1.56 -14.28
CA ARG A 62 18.00 1.51 -12.89
C ARG A 62 18.86 0.29 -12.62
N LYS A 63 20.15 0.52 -12.38
CA LYS A 63 21.09 -0.53 -12.00
C LYS A 63 21.31 -0.56 -10.49
N LEU A 64 21.62 -1.73 -9.94
CA LEU A 64 21.84 -1.90 -8.50
C LEU A 64 23.04 -1.08 -7.97
N ASN A 65 24.06 -0.87 -8.80
CA ASN A 65 25.20 -0.02 -8.47
C ASN A 65 24.84 1.48 -8.36
N GLU A 66 23.67 1.89 -8.84
CA GLU A 66 23.13 3.25 -8.73
C GLU A 66 22.14 3.38 -7.56
N LEU A 67 21.86 2.30 -6.82
CA LEU A 67 20.89 2.30 -5.73
C LEU A 67 21.23 3.35 -4.66
N THR A 68 22.49 3.46 -4.26
CA THR A 68 22.92 4.38 -3.21
C THR A 68 22.62 5.84 -3.58
N ALA A 69 22.69 6.20 -4.86
CA ALA A 69 22.35 7.53 -5.35
C ALA A 69 20.84 7.86 -5.23
N GLN A 70 19.99 6.83 -5.12
CA GLN A 70 18.53 6.97 -4.99
C GLN A 70 18.07 7.01 -3.53
N VAL A 71 18.91 6.56 -2.59
CA VAL A 71 18.59 6.63 -1.15
C VAL A 71 18.72 8.09 -0.68
N PRO A 72 17.66 8.67 -0.07
CA PRO A 72 17.75 10.03 0.45
C PRO A 72 18.85 10.18 1.51
N GLU A 73 19.40 11.38 1.62
CA GLU A 73 20.44 11.66 2.60
C GLU A 73 19.94 11.46 4.04
N GLY A 74 20.73 10.78 4.88
CA GLY A 74 20.39 10.46 6.26
C GLY A 74 19.22 9.48 6.43
N VAL A 75 18.97 8.65 5.41
CA VAL A 75 18.01 7.54 5.42
C VAL A 75 18.77 6.24 5.12
N THR A 76 18.41 5.16 5.81
CA THR A 76 18.82 3.80 5.46
C THR A 76 17.64 3.07 4.83
N ALA A 77 17.81 2.47 3.66
CA ALA A 77 16.83 1.58 3.04
C ALA A 77 17.17 0.11 3.33
N VAL A 78 16.17 -0.69 3.70
CA VAL A 78 16.29 -2.12 3.99
C VAL A 78 15.29 -2.88 3.12
N ARG A 79 15.78 -3.65 2.15
CA ARG A 79 14.96 -4.56 1.34
C ARG A 79 15.16 -6.00 1.83
N TYR A 80 14.10 -6.62 2.35
CA TYR A 80 14.10 -8.03 2.67
C TYR A 80 13.86 -8.88 1.40
N LEU A 81 14.40 -10.09 1.37
CA LEU A 81 14.23 -11.04 0.27
C LEU A 81 14.20 -12.47 0.78
N PHE A 82 13.08 -13.17 0.57
CA PHE A 82 12.82 -14.52 1.05
C PHE A 82 12.78 -15.46 -0.16
N ILE A 83 13.84 -16.25 -0.36
CA ILE A 83 13.97 -17.19 -1.49
C ILE A 83 14.06 -18.61 -0.95
N ASN A 84 12.97 -19.37 -1.07
CA ASN A 84 12.84 -20.71 -0.49
C ASN A 84 13.19 -20.66 1.02
N ASN A 85 14.31 -21.28 1.41
CA ASN A 85 14.79 -21.31 2.79
C ASN A 85 15.94 -20.33 3.07
N ASN A 86 16.28 -19.48 2.10
CA ASN A 86 17.34 -18.48 2.23
C ASN A 86 16.72 -17.09 2.40
N PHE A 87 17.16 -16.40 3.46
CA PHE A 87 16.63 -15.10 3.84
C PHE A 87 17.75 -14.07 3.80
N PHE A 88 17.51 -12.95 3.14
CA PHE A 88 18.50 -11.89 3.01
C PHE A 88 17.86 -10.52 3.28
N ALA A 89 18.70 -9.58 3.69
CA ALA A 89 18.40 -8.16 3.63
C ALA A 89 19.48 -7.43 2.83
N LEU A 90 19.05 -6.61 1.89
CA LEU A 90 19.88 -5.57 1.29
C LEU A 90 19.72 -4.30 2.12
N VAL A 91 20.79 -3.87 2.76
CA VAL A 91 20.84 -2.60 3.51
C VAL A 91 21.63 -1.60 2.69
N ALA A 92 21.05 -0.44 2.42
CA ALA A 92 21.66 0.60 1.61
C ALA A 92 21.49 1.98 2.24
N ASP A 93 22.55 2.78 2.21
CA ASP A 93 22.52 4.22 2.49
C ASP A 93 23.02 5.00 1.26
N LYS A 94 23.20 6.31 1.38
CA LYS A 94 23.66 7.18 0.28
C LYS A 94 25.07 6.84 -0.24
N ASN A 95 25.87 6.10 0.53
CA ASN A 95 27.28 5.83 0.26
C ASN A 95 27.56 4.37 -0.09
N LYS A 96 26.88 3.43 0.57
CA LYS A 96 27.18 2.00 0.48
C LYS A 96 25.92 1.14 0.52
N HIS A 97 26.06 -0.09 0.08
CA HIS A 97 25.07 -1.14 0.28
C HIS A 97 25.75 -2.45 0.63
N ALA A 98 25.06 -3.34 1.34
CA ALA A 98 25.51 -4.70 1.57
C ALA A 98 24.35 -5.69 1.67
N TRP A 99 24.65 -6.94 1.31
CA TRP A 99 23.76 -8.08 1.49
C TRP A 99 24.08 -8.77 2.80
N ILE A 100 23.06 -9.01 3.62
CA ILE A 100 23.17 -9.64 4.93
C ILE A 100 22.30 -10.90 4.94
N PRO A 101 22.89 -12.09 5.13
CA PRO A 101 22.11 -13.31 5.34
C PRO A 101 21.41 -13.26 6.71
N LEU A 102 20.18 -13.76 6.76
CA LEU A 102 19.33 -13.77 7.95
C LEU A 102 18.98 -15.19 8.38
N GLN A 103 18.87 -15.39 9.69
CA GLN A 103 18.37 -16.63 10.29
C GLN A 103 16.90 -16.44 10.67
N ALA A 104 16.04 -16.36 9.65
CA ALA A 104 14.65 -15.95 9.81
C ALA A 104 13.61 -17.04 9.43
N ALA A 105 14.00 -18.32 9.44
CA ALA A 105 13.13 -19.42 9.03
C ALA A 105 11.82 -19.51 9.84
N GLN A 106 11.86 -19.14 11.12
CA GLN A 106 10.70 -19.15 12.02
C GLN A 106 9.88 -17.85 12.00
N ALA A 107 10.36 -16.79 11.32
CA ALA A 107 9.70 -15.50 11.31
C ALA A 107 8.24 -15.56 10.82
N PRO A 108 7.88 -16.31 9.76
CA PRO A 108 6.49 -16.41 9.32
C PRO A 108 5.54 -16.92 10.42
N GLU A 109 5.96 -17.93 11.18
CA GLU A 109 5.15 -18.49 12.26
C GLU A 109 5.02 -17.52 13.44
N TRP A 110 6.10 -16.82 13.80
CA TRP A 110 6.04 -15.81 14.86
C TRP A 110 5.14 -14.63 14.50
N ILE A 111 5.13 -14.20 13.24
CA ILE A 111 4.25 -13.15 12.73
C ILE A 111 2.79 -13.60 12.73
N ARG A 112 2.53 -14.84 12.29
CA ARG A 112 1.19 -15.46 12.36
C ARG A 112 0.68 -15.46 13.80
N ARG A 113 1.50 -15.90 14.75
CA ARG A 113 1.15 -15.90 16.18
C ARG A 113 0.90 -14.50 16.71
N LEU A 114 1.74 -13.51 16.38
CA LEU A 114 1.54 -12.11 16.77
C LEU A 114 0.19 -11.52 16.32
N SER A 115 -0.41 -12.09 15.27
CA SER A 115 -1.71 -11.66 14.75
C SER A 115 -2.89 -12.35 15.46
N GLU A 116 -2.65 -13.29 16.37
CA GLU A 116 -3.69 -14.00 17.11
C GLU A 116 -4.29 -13.10 18.21
N PRO A 117 -5.62 -13.06 18.35
CA PRO A 117 -6.27 -12.25 19.38
C PRO A 117 -5.96 -12.79 20.79
N GLY A 118 -5.86 -11.88 21.77
CA GLY A 118 -5.77 -12.27 23.19
C GLY A 118 -4.37 -12.66 23.67
N LEU A 119 -3.31 -12.36 22.91
CA LEU A 119 -1.93 -12.55 23.35
C LEU A 119 -1.61 -11.78 24.64
N SER A 120 -0.89 -12.43 25.55
CA SER A 120 -0.36 -11.77 26.74
C SER A 120 0.77 -10.81 26.38
N ALA A 121 1.00 -9.81 27.25
CA ALA A 121 2.13 -8.89 27.09
C ALA A 121 3.48 -9.62 27.09
N SER A 122 3.64 -10.67 27.91
CA SER A 122 4.87 -11.47 27.96
C SER A 122 5.12 -12.18 26.63
N THR A 123 4.13 -12.91 26.13
CA THR A 123 4.24 -13.63 24.86
C THR A 123 4.50 -12.67 23.69
N THR A 124 3.87 -11.50 23.70
CA THR A 124 4.09 -10.46 22.69
C THR A 124 5.54 -9.98 22.70
N ASN A 125 6.08 -9.63 23.88
CA ASN A 125 7.48 -9.23 24.03
C ASN A 125 8.45 -10.33 23.56
N GLU A 126 8.19 -11.59 23.93
CA GLU A 126 9.02 -12.74 23.53
C GLU A 126 9.08 -12.91 22.01
N LEU A 127 7.92 -12.79 21.33
CA LEU A 127 7.84 -12.86 19.88
C LEU A 127 8.52 -11.65 19.21
N CYS A 128 8.26 -10.43 19.69
CA CYS A 128 8.91 -9.20 19.19
C CYS A 128 10.43 -9.23 19.34
N PHE A 129 10.95 -9.71 20.48
CA PHE A 129 12.38 -9.88 20.70
C PHE A 129 12.98 -10.98 19.82
N SER A 130 12.25 -12.07 19.60
CA SER A 130 12.70 -13.16 18.71
C SER A 130 12.80 -12.69 17.25
N LEU A 131 11.79 -11.95 16.78
CA LEU A 131 11.79 -11.33 15.45
C LEU A 131 12.89 -10.27 15.33
N TYR A 132 13.12 -9.46 16.37
CA TYR A 132 14.23 -8.51 16.41
C TYR A 132 15.58 -9.20 16.16
N LYS A 133 15.88 -10.28 16.89
CA LYS A 133 17.14 -11.03 16.74
C LYS A 133 17.29 -11.61 15.34
N ALA A 134 16.21 -12.10 14.74
CA ALA A 134 16.24 -12.73 13.43
C ALA A 134 16.33 -11.72 12.27
N LEU A 135 15.62 -10.58 12.37
CA LEU A 135 15.37 -9.68 11.24
C LEU A 135 16.12 -8.34 11.32
N TRP A 136 16.38 -7.83 12.53
CA TRP A 136 16.91 -6.48 12.72
C TRP A 136 18.33 -6.46 13.30
N GLN A 137 18.59 -7.28 14.32
CA GLN A 137 19.90 -7.37 14.97
C GLN A 137 21.07 -7.58 13.97
N PRO A 138 20.96 -8.43 12.93
CA PRO A 138 22.03 -8.60 11.94
C PRO A 138 22.34 -7.32 11.14
N LEU A 139 21.36 -6.41 11.05
CA LEU A 139 21.42 -5.19 10.24
C LEU A 139 21.95 -3.99 11.04
N GLU A 140 21.84 -4.00 12.38
CA GLU A 140 22.04 -2.82 13.24
C GLU A 140 23.32 -2.03 12.93
N LYS A 141 24.43 -2.72 12.70
CA LYS A 141 25.74 -2.08 12.43
C LYS A 141 25.78 -1.33 11.10
N GLN A 142 24.85 -1.61 10.19
CA GLN A 142 24.76 -1.00 8.88
C GLN A 142 23.69 0.08 8.80
N ILE A 143 22.79 0.14 9.78
CA ILE A 143 21.77 1.17 9.86
C ILE A 143 22.44 2.46 10.32
N THR A 144 22.40 3.48 9.46
CA THR A 144 22.93 4.81 9.75
C THR A 144 21.79 5.80 9.97
N GLY A 145 21.92 6.61 11.02
CA GLY A 145 20.89 7.59 11.41
C GLY A 145 19.65 6.96 12.03
N LYS A 146 18.56 7.74 12.06
CA LYS A 146 17.29 7.36 12.72
C LYS A 146 16.15 7.09 11.74
N ARG A 147 16.29 7.41 10.46
CA ARG A 147 15.23 7.21 9.46
C ARG A 147 15.51 5.96 8.67
N VAL A 148 14.56 5.02 8.69
CA VAL A 148 14.71 3.74 8.01
C VAL A 148 13.51 3.51 7.10
N ILE A 149 13.79 3.25 5.83
CA ILE A 149 12.79 2.76 4.88
C ILE A 149 12.87 1.23 4.85
N ILE A 150 11.75 0.55 5.07
CA ILE A 150 11.66 -0.90 4.99
C ILE A 150 10.84 -1.30 3.76
N ILE A 151 11.36 -2.27 3.01
CA ILE A 151 10.67 -2.91 1.89
C ILE A 151 10.54 -4.41 2.23
N PRO A 152 9.45 -4.81 2.90
CA PRO A 152 9.25 -6.18 3.38
C PRO A 152 9.03 -7.17 2.23
N ASP A 153 9.15 -8.46 2.53
CA ASP A 153 8.91 -9.54 1.57
C ASP A 153 8.04 -10.63 2.19
N GLY A 154 7.10 -11.17 1.42
CA GLY A 154 6.20 -12.24 1.87
C GLY A 154 5.54 -11.94 3.23
N PRO A 155 5.61 -12.85 4.22
CA PRO A 155 4.96 -12.68 5.52
C PRO A 155 5.39 -11.43 6.31
N LEU A 156 6.55 -10.84 6.02
CA LEU A 156 7.03 -9.64 6.70
C LEU A 156 6.14 -8.41 6.46
N TYR A 157 5.30 -8.46 5.45
CA TYR A 157 4.30 -7.44 5.18
C TYR A 157 3.20 -7.34 6.25
N TYR A 158 3.01 -8.38 7.06
CA TYR A 158 2.11 -8.38 8.22
C TYR A 158 2.81 -7.99 9.52
N LEU A 159 4.11 -7.66 9.48
CA LEU A 159 4.90 -7.29 10.64
C LEU A 159 5.04 -5.77 10.76
N SER A 160 4.58 -5.22 11.88
CA SER A 160 5.00 -3.90 12.32
C SER A 160 6.42 -3.98 12.90
N PHE A 161 7.40 -3.52 12.12
CA PHE A 161 8.80 -3.50 12.54
C PHE A 161 9.02 -2.55 13.72
N ASP A 162 8.22 -1.49 13.81
CA ASP A 162 8.20 -0.58 14.95
C ASP A 162 8.05 -1.30 16.28
N MET A 163 7.35 -2.44 16.32
CA MET A 163 7.11 -3.22 17.55
C MET A 163 8.28 -4.13 17.95
N LEU A 164 9.29 -4.34 17.10
CA LEU A 164 10.40 -5.23 17.43
C LEU A 164 11.19 -4.68 18.62
N THR A 165 11.46 -5.51 19.62
CA THR A 165 12.12 -5.07 20.85
C THR A 165 13.58 -5.50 20.88
N LYS A 166 14.46 -4.58 21.25
CA LYS A 166 15.91 -4.86 21.36
C LYS A 166 16.28 -5.70 22.57
N HIS A 167 15.47 -5.62 23.63
CA HIS A 167 15.66 -6.33 24.88
C HIS A 167 14.40 -7.17 25.19
N PRO A 168 14.55 -8.31 25.87
CA PRO A 168 13.39 -9.06 26.35
C PRO A 168 12.62 -8.23 27.39
N GLY A 169 11.32 -8.48 27.50
CA GLY A 169 10.43 -7.83 28.45
C GLY A 169 9.24 -8.74 28.75
N THR A 170 8.43 -8.37 29.74
CA THR A 170 7.23 -9.14 30.10
C THR A 170 5.96 -8.30 30.18
N THR A 171 6.11 -6.97 30.17
CA THR A 171 5.02 -6.02 30.37
C THR A 171 4.78 -5.14 29.15
N LEU A 172 3.63 -4.47 29.10
CA LEU A 172 3.32 -3.48 28.05
C LEU A 172 4.30 -2.28 28.06
N PRO A 173 4.67 -1.70 29.21
CA PRO A 173 5.72 -0.67 29.26
C PRO A 173 7.07 -1.11 28.68
N ASP A 174 7.42 -2.39 28.80
CA ASP A 174 8.66 -2.92 28.21
C ASP A 174 8.60 -2.88 26.68
N LEU A 175 7.45 -3.17 26.07
CA LEU A 175 7.28 -3.05 24.62
C LEU A 175 7.55 -1.62 24.18
N ILE A 176 6.93 -0.64 24.84
CA ILE A 176 7.06 0.78 24.46
C ILE A 176 8.53 1.22 24.56
N SER A 177 9.17 0.94 25.69
CA SER A 177 10.53 1.41 25.96
C SER A 177 11.60 0.72 25.10
N ASN A 178 11.45 -0.58 24.84
CA ASN A 178 12.45 -1.37 24.11
C ASN A 178 12.18 -1.51 22.61
N SER A 179 11.04 -1.05 22.12
CA SER A 179 10.64 -1.14 20.71
C SER A 179 11.54 -0.30 19.79
N LEU A 180 11.61 -0.68 18.50
CA LEU A 180 12.30 0.11 17.49
C LEU A 180 11.66 1.49 17.30
N LEU A 181 10.36 1.63 17.57
CA LEU A 181 9.64 2.91 17.54
C LEU A 181 10.29 3.98 18.41
N SER A 182 10.93 3.61 19.53
CA SER A 182 11.60 4.56 20.42
C SER A 182 12.91 5.12 19.85
N SER A 183 13.47 4.43 18.84
CA SER A 183 14.82 4.68 18.32
C SER A 183 14.83 5.16 16.87
N TYR A 184 13.84 4.75 16.08
CA TYR A 184 13.80 4.98 14.64
C TYR A 184 12.46 5.56 14.19
N ALA A 185 12.51 6.41 13.17
CA ALA A 185 11.37 6.77 12.35
C ALA A 185 11.34 5.82 11.15
N ILE A 186 10.48 4.82 11.21
CA ILE A 186 10.34 3.78 10.19
C ILE A 186 9.24 4.18 9.20
N SER A 187 9.51 4.01 7.91
CA SER A 187 8.51 4.10 6.86
C SER A 187 8.60 2.89 5.94
N TYR A 188 7.50 2.58 5.25
CA TYR A 188 7.40 1.40 4.40
C TYR A 188 7.31 1.79 2.93
N HIS A 189 7.93 0.99 2.07
CA HIS A 189 7.81 1.09 0.62
C HIS A 189 7.62 -0.30 0.01
N TYR A 190 7.07 -0.32 -1.21
CA TYR A 190 6.79 -1.57 -1.95
C TYR A 190 7.95 -1.99 -2.84
N SER A 191 8.81 -1.05 -3.22
CA SER A 191 9.90 -1.29 -4.17
C SER A 191 11.02 -0.28 -4.00
N LEU A 192 12.24 -0.70 -4.35
CA LEU A 192 13.41 0.20 -4.45
C LEU A 192 13.21 1.27 -5.54
N LEU A 193 12.32 1.03 -6.51
CA LEU A 193 11.98 2.01 -7.55
C LEU A 193 11.30 3.27 -6.99
N ALA A 194 10.61 3.14 -5.85
CA ALA A 194 9.98 4.26 -5.16
C ALA A 194 10.98 5.11 -4.37
N LEU A 195 12.24 4.68 -4.24
CA LEU A 195 13.29 5.48 -3.63
C LEU A 195 13.69 6.61 -4.57
N GLY A 196 13.91 7.79 -3.99
CA GLY A 196 14.51 8.91 -4.69
C GLY A 196 13.64 9.50 -5.80
N THR A 197 12.32 9.32 -5.76
CA THR A 197 11.38 10.14 -6.55
C THR A 197 11.06 11.41 -5.76
N PRO A 198 11.81 12.52 -5.92
CA PRO A 198 11.39 13.78 -5.33
C PRO A 198 10.06 14.16 -5.96
N ALA A 199 9.01 14.24 -5.15
CA ALA A 199 7.79 14.90 -5.58
C ALA A 199 8.19 16.32 -5.97
N LYS A 200 8.04 16.67 -7.26
CA LYS A 200 8.16 18.07 -7.66
C LYS A 200 7.12 18.83 -6.83
N PRO A 201 7.52 19.84 -6.03
CA PRO A 201 6.54 20.59 -5.25
C PRO A 201 5.55 21.22 -6.23
N ARG A 202 4.34 20.66 -6.30
CA ARG A 202 3.24 21.31 -7.02
C ARG A 202 2.85 22.54 -6.22
N LYS A 203 2.61 23.67 -6.88
CA LYS A 203 1.93 24.82 -6.23
C LYS A 203 0.53 24.35 -5.85
N LYS A 204 0.31 24.08 -4.57
CA LYS A 204 -1.00 23.66 -4.04
C LYS A 204 -1.73 24.90 -3.55
N ASN A 205 -2.99 25.02 -3.96
CA ASN A 205 -3.81 26.18 -3.64
C ASN A 205 -4.70 25.94 -2.41
N GLY A 206 -4.83 24.69 -1.93
CA GLY A 206 -5.63 24.34 -0.76
C GLY A 206 -4.82 23.65 0.33
N ASN A 207 -4.97 24.09 1.57
CA ASN A 207 -4.19 23.57 2.71
C ASN A 207 -4.66 22.17 3.15
N PHE A 208 -5.98 21.97 3.31
CA PHE A 208 -6.56 20.79 3.95
C PHE A 208 -7.95 20.46 3.40
N ALA A 209 -8.23 19.17 3.25
CA ALA A 209 -9.58 18.65 3.04
C ALA A 209 -9.81 17.39 3.91
N ALA A 210 -10.96 17.32 4.57
CA ALA A 210 -11.37 16.15 5.33
C ALA A 210 -12.70 15.58 4.84
N PHE A 211 -12.81 14.26 4.81
CA PHE A 211 -14.01 13.53 4.42
C PHE A 211 -14.35 12.52 5.52
N VAL A 212 -15.44 12.79 6.24
CA VAL A 212 -15.88 12.00 7.41
C VAL A 212 -17.39 11.73 7.36
N PRO A 213 -17.83 10.61 6.76
CA PRO A 213 -19.25 10.27 6.63
C PRO A 213 -19.96 10.06 7.97
N ALA A 214 -19.21 9.78 9.04
CA ALA A 214 -19.66 9.53 10.41
C ALA A 214 -20.56 8.31 10.62
N PHE A 215 -21.45 7.98 9.67
CA PHE A 215 -22.44 6.92 9.76
C PHE A 215 -23.31 7.01 11.03
N SER A 216 -23.63 8.24 11.45
CA SER A 216 -24.51 8.49 12.59
C SER A 216 -25.94 8.00 12.32
N ASP A 217 -26.72 7.83 13.38
CA ASP A 217 -28.13 7.43 13.25
C ASP A 217 -28.94 8.46 12.46
N ASP A 218 -28.64 9.76 12.59
CA ASP A 218 -29.30 10.83 11.83
C ASP A 218 -29.00 10.71 10.32
N VAL A 219 -27.73 10.51 9.95
CA VAL A 219 -27.31 10.27 8.56
C VAL A 219 -28.04 9.06 7.95
N LYS A 220 -28.17 7.96 8.71
CA LYS A 220 -28.89 6.77 8.25
C LYS A 220 -30.39 6.97 8.20
N LYS A 221 -30.97 7.75 9.11
CA LYS A 221 -32.40 8.07 9.13
C LYS A 221 -32.79 8.93 7.93
N GLU A 222 -31.95 9.89 7.54
CA GLU A 222 -32.12 10.65 6.31
C GLU A 222 -32.11 9.73 5.07
N TYR A 223 -31.19 8.76 5.03
CA TYR A 223 -31.18 7.72 3.99
C TYR A 223 -32.48 6.93 3.92
N MET A 224 -32.98 6.43 5.06
CA MET A 224 -34.24 5.69 5.10
C MET A 224 -35.44 6.54 4.70
N THR A 225 -35.42 7.84 5.03
CA THR A 225 -36.48 8.78 4.64
C THR A 225 -36.47 9.02 3.13
N ALA A 226 -35.29 9.17 2.52
CA ALA A 226 -35.13 9.36 1.09
C ALA A 226 -35.61 8.15 0.25
N LEU A 227 -35.57 6.94 0.82
CA LEU A 227 -36.09 5.73 0.18
C LEU A 227 -37.64 5.66 0.15
N GLN A 228 -38.35 6.62 0.75
CA GLN A 228 -39.83 6.69 0.74
C GLN A 228 -40.53 5.37 1.12
N ALA A 229 -39.97 4.63 2.07
CA ALA A 229 -40.45 3.33 2.55
C ALA A 229 -40.34 2.14 1.57
N ASP A 230 -39.59 2.25 0.47
CA ASP A 230 -39.18 1.09 -0.34
C ASP A 230 -38.02 0.33 0.34
N THR A 231 -38.37 -0.46 1.36
CA THR A 231 -37.40 -1.21 2.17
C THR A 231 -36.69 -2.32 1.40
N LEU A 232 -37.21 -2.74 0.24
CA LEU A 232 -36.55 -3.72 -0.63
C LEU A 232 -35.29 -3.16 -1.29
N ARG A 233 -35.16 -1.83 -1.35
CA ARG A 233 -33.98 -1.13 -1.87
C ARG A 233 -33.03 -0.68 -0.77
N ALA A 234 -33.34 -0.98 0.49
CA ALA A 234 -32.50 -0.60 1.61
C ALA A 234 -31.13 -1.29 1.51
N ASP A 235 -30.08 -0.52 1.74
CA ASP A 235 -28.72 -1.02 1.78
C ASP A 235 -28.44 -1.41 3.23
N ASN A 236 -28.72 -2.67 3.55
CA ASN A 236 -28.56 -3.20 4.90
C ASN A 236 -27.09 -3.20 5.34
N GLU A 237 -26.14 -3.31 4.40
CA GLU A 237 -24.72 -3.20 4.69
C GLU A 237 -24.41 -1.80 5.22
N TYR A 238 -24.81 -0.75 4.49
CA TYR A 238 -24.65 0.65 4.91
C TYR A 238 -25.32 0.95 6.26
N LEU A 239 -26.54 0.45 6.48
CA LEU A 239 -27.27 0.65 7.74
C LEU A 239 -26.58 -0.03 8.94
N SER A 240 -25.86 -1.13 8.70
CA SER A 240 -25.14 -1.88 9.74
C SER A 240 -23.80 -1.26 10.14
N LEU A 241 -23.26 -0.31 9.36
CA LEU A 241 -21.97 0.32 9.63
C LEU A 241 -21.97 1.05 10.97
N LEU A 242 -21.01 0.77 11.85
CA LEU A 242 -20.94 1.41 13.15
C LEU A 242 -20.64 2.92 13.01
N PRO A 243 -21.22 3.78 13.87
CA PRO A 243 -20.92 5.20 13.86
C PRO A 243 -19.46 5.47 14.24
N LEU A 244 -18.85 6.48 13.63
CA LEU A 244 -17.46 6.91 13.79
C LEU A 244 -17.36 8.34 14.36
N PRO A 245 -17.97 8.64 15.54
CA PRO A 245 -18.05 10.01 16.07
C PRO A 245 -16.67 10.63 16.31
N PHE A 246 -15.69 9.84 16.75
CA PHE A 246 -14.34 10.32 17.01
C PHE A 246 -13.58 10.73 15.73
N SER A 247 -13.94 10.16 14.56
CA SER A 247 -13.38 10.60 13.29
C SER A 247 -13.84 12.02 12.95
N VAL A 248 -15.11 12.34 13.25
CA VAL A 248 -15.65 13.68 13.09
C VAL A 248 -14.96 14.68 14.01
N ASP A 249 -14.81 14.34 15.29
CA ASP A 249 -14.13 15.21 16.26
C ASP A 249 -12.68 15.48 15.87
N LEU A 250 -11.96 14.46 15.40
CA LEU A 250 -10.60 14.59 14.90
C LEU A 250 -10.55 15.52 13.67
N ALA A 251 -11.42 15.29 12.68
CA ALA A 251 -11.46 16.08 11.46
C ALA A 251 -11.79 17.56 11.73
N ARG A 252 -12.76 17.84 12.61
CA ARG A 252 -13.09 19.21 13.06
C ARG A 252 -11.90 19.87 13.79
N ASN A 253 -11.19 19.12 14.64
CA ASN A 253 -9.98 19.62 15.30
C ASN A 253 -8.87 19.96 14.31
N MET A 254 -8.62 19.09 13.32
CA MET A 254 -7.64 19.31 12.28
C MET A 254 -8.01 20.52 11.42
N GLN A 255 -9.27 20.60 10.96
CA GLN A 255 -9.77 21.74 10.18
C GLN A 255 -9.59 23.07 10.93
N ARG A 256 -9.92 23.14 12.23
CA ARG A 256 -9.71 24.36 13.03
C ARG A 256 -8.26 24.81 13.07
N LYS A 257 -7.31 23.87 13.08
CA LYS A 257 -5.87 24.18 13.15
C LYS A 257 -5.24 24.48 11.79
N MET A 258 -5.73 23.82 10.73
CA MET A 258 -5.11 23.82 9.41
C MET A 258 -5.87 24.69 8.39
N GLY A 259 -7.09 25.11 8.73
CA GLY A 259 -8.06 25.69 7.80
C GLY A 259 -8.61 24.64 6.83
N GLY A 260 -9.11 25.11 5.68
CA GLY A 260 -9.56 24.24 4.60
C GLY A 260 -11.02 23.78 4.74
N VAL A 261 -11.35 22.71 4.02
CA VAL A 261 -12.73 22.23 3.85
C VAL A 261 -12.95 20.94 4.62
N LEU A 262 -14.14 20.81 5.21
CA LEU A 262 -14.58 19.61 5.92
C LEU A 262 -15.89 19.17 5.28
N PHE A 263 -15.93 17.93 4.80
CA PHE A 263 -17.13 17.26 4.34
C PHE A 263 -17.53 16.26 5.43
N GLU A 264 -18.64 16.51 6.09
CA GLU A 264 -19.11 15.75 7.25
C GLU A 264 -20.50 15.15 7.00
N GLY A 265 -20.74 13.93 7.48
CA GLY A 265 -22.05 13.31 7.38
C GLY A 265 -22.46 13.14 5.92
N ASN A 266 -23.66 13.61 5.59
CA ASN A 266 -24.23 13.54 4.24
C ASN A 266 -23.47 14.39 3.19
N GLU A 267 -22.59 15.29 3.60
CA GLU A 267 -21.72 16.02 2.66
C GLU A 267 -20.48 15.20 2.24
N SER A 268 -20.11 14.17 3.00
CA SER A 268 -18.96 13.32 2.72
C SER A 268 -19.34 12.19 1.77
N THR A 269 -19.55 12.54 0.49
CA THR A 269 -19.91 11.59 -0.59
C THR A 269 -18.72 11.28 -1.52
N PRO A 270 -18.81 10.21 -2.34
CA PRO A 270 -17.81 9.94 -3.39
C PRO A 270 -17.67 11.09 -4.39
N PHE A 271 -18.79 11.74 -4.72
CA PHE A 271 -18.79 12.92 -5.58
C PHE A 271 -18.01 14.07 -4.94
N ALA A 272 -18.26 14.35 -3.66
CA ALA A 272 -17.52 15.38 -2.92
C ALA A 272 -16.03 15.07 -2.87
N PHE A 273 -15.66 13.81 -2.59
CA PHE A 273 -14.27 13.35 -2.58
C PHE A 273 -13.59 13.57 -3.94
N ARG A 274 -14.14 13.00 -5.02
CA ARG A 274 -13.61 13.13 -6.38
C ARG A 274 -13.45 14.59 -6.81
N SER A 275 -14.39 15.45 -6.42
CA SER A 275 -14.41 16.85 -6.85
C SER A 275 -13.50 17.76 -6.02
N ASN A 276 -13.21 17.42 -4.76
CA ASN A 276 -12.56 18.33 -3.82
C ASN A 276 -11.26 17.82 -3.21
N ALA A 277 -10.91 16.53 -3.35
CA ALA A 277 -9.68 15.98 -2.80
C ALA A 277 -8.43 16.45 -3.58
N GLY A 278 -8.58 16.72 -4.87
CA GLY A 278 -7.46 17.15 -5.71
C GLY A 278 -6.87 18.51 -5.32
N ASN A 279 -5.56 18.66 -5.52
CA ASN A 279 -4.78 19.88 -5.25
C ASN A 279 -4.79 20.35 -3.77
N LYS A 280 -5.06 19.44 -2.82
CA LYS A 280 -4.95 19.69 -1.38
C LYS A 280 -3.59 19.25 -0.87
N SER A 281 -2.94 20.04 -0.02
CA SER A 281 -1.68 19.63 0.60
C SER A 281 -1.88 18.44 1.52
N ILE A 282 -2.97 18.44 2.28
CA ILE A 282 -3.31 17.38 3.23
C ILE A 282 -4.74 16.91 2.98
N ILE A 283 -4.90 15.60 2.85
CA ILE A 283 -6.20 14.93 2.75
C ILE A 283 -6.38 14.05 3.99
N HIS A 284 -7.51 14.17 4.67
CA HIS A 284 -7.88 13.29 5.77
C HIS A 284 -9.16 12.53 5.42
N ILE A 285 -9.14 11.20 5.56
CA ILE A 285 -10.28 10.34 5.24
C ILE A 285 -10.58 9.48 6.45
N GLY A 286 -11.70 9.76 7.12
CA GLY A 286 -12.14 9.04 8.31
C GLY A 286 -13.44 8.29 8.05
N THR A 287 -13.32 7.02 7.69
CA THR A 287 -14.46 6.23 7.22
C THR A 287 -14.26 4.72 7.40
N HIS A 288 -15.25 3.91 7.03
CA HIS A 288 -15.09 2.46 6.89
C HIS A 288 -14.41 2.12 5.57
N ALA A 289 -13.60 1.07 5.60
CA ALA A 289 -13.01 0.50 4.40
C ALA A 289 -13.17 -1.01 4.42
N GLU A 290 -13.23 -1.58 3.22
CA GLU A 290 -13.28 -3.01 3.01
C GLU A 290 -12.10 -3.40 2.13
N ALA A 291 -11.24 -4.28 2.66
CA ALA A 291 -10.14 -4.84 1.92
C ALA A 291 -10.58 -6.13 1.21
N ASN A 292 -10.29 -6.23 -0.08
CA ASN A 292 -10.49 -7.47 -0.83
C ASN A 292 -9.14 -8.13 -1.09
N ASN A 293 -8.78 -9.13 -0.28
CA ASN A 293 -7.47 -9.78 -0.37
C ASN A 293 -7.30 -10.68 -1.60
N LEU A 294 -8.40 -11.08 -2.25
CA LEU A 294 -8.37 -11.88 -3.49
C LEU A 294 -8.25 -10.99 -4.73
N HIS A 295 -8.89 -9.83 -4.68
CA HIS A 295 -8.90 -8.82 -5.74
C HIS A 295 -8.68 -7.43 -5.14
N PRO A 296 -7.43 -7.07 -4.80
CA PRO A 296 -7.11 -5.83 -4.10
C PRO A 296 -7.65 -4.57 -4.77
N GLU A 297 -7.80 -4.56 -6.10
CA GLU A 297 -8.40 -3.49 -6.89
C GLU A 297 -9.85 -3.19 -6.52
N TYR A 298 -10.59 -4.16 -5.99
CA TYR A 298 -11.96 -4.01 -5.50
C TYR A 298 -12.04 -3.64 -4.02
N SER A 299 -10.90 -3.41 -3.35
CA SER A 299 -10.91 -2.77 -2.03
C SER A 299 -11.53 -1.38 -2.14
N ARG A 300 -12.33 -0.99 -1.15
CA ARG A 300 -13.16 0.23 -1.24
C ARG A 300 -13.20 1.02 0.05
N LEU A 301 -13.25 2.34 -0.08
CA LEU A 301 -13.62 3.28 0.97
C LEU A 301 -15.12 3.55 0.88
N ILE A 302 -15.83 3.44 1.99
CA ILE A 302 -17.28 3.67 2.02
C ILE A 302 -17.53 5.14 2.37
N PHE A 303 -18.51 5.78 1.75
CA PHE A 303 -18.91 7.16 1.98
C PHE A 303 -20.41 7.25 2.26
N ALA A 304 -20.88 8.44 2.62
CA ALA A 304 -22.30 8.69 2.79
C ALA A 304 -23.05 8.53 1.46
N LYS A 305 -24.33 8.16 1.55
CA LYS A 305 -25.21 8.02 0.38
C LYS A 305 -25.42 9.39 -0.26
N ASP A 306 -25.28 9.46 -1.57
CA ASP A 306 -25.48 10.68 -2.37
C ASP A 306 -26.80 10.59 -3.14
N PHE A 307 -27.83 11.27 -2.65
CA PHE A 307 -29.15 11.24 -3.31
C PHE A 307 -29.21 12.07 -4.59
N ALA A 308 -28.36 13.09 -4.70
CA ALA A 308 -28.26 13.90 -5.92
C ALA A 308 -27.59 13.12 -7.05
N HIS A 309 -26.73 12.16 -6.70
CA HIS A 309 -26.02 11.28 -7.62
C HIS A 309 -26.32 9.80 -7.35
N ALA A 310 -27.60 9.44 -7.18
CA ALA A 310 -28.02 8.09 -6.74
C ALA A 310 -27.63 6.93 -7.69
N ALA A 311 -27.16 7.22 -8.90
CA ALA A 311 -26.59 6.23 -9.82
C ALA A 311 -25.14 5.84 -9.46
N ASP A 312 -24.41 6.70 -8.73
CA ASP A 312 -23.06 6.43 -8.26
C ASP A 312 -23.14 5.50 -7.03
N SER A 313 -22.20 4.56 -6.96
CA SER A 313 -21.96 3.79 -5.74
C SER A 313 -21.56 4.74 -4.61
N ASN A 314 -21.96 4.46 -3.35
CA ASN A 314 -21.44 5.18 -2.18
C ASN A 314 -20.05 4.70 -1.76
N ALA A 315 -19.37 3.93 -2.61
CA ALA A 315 -18.03 3.45 -2.39
C ALA A 315 -17.07 4.02 -3.44
N VAL A 316 -15.86 4.35 -2.99
CA VAL A 316 -14.72 4.70 -3.86
C VAL A 316 -13.78 3.50 -3.88
N PHE A 317 -13.63 2.87 -5.04
CA PHE A 317 -12.77 1.70 -5.19
C PHE A 317 -11.32 2.08 -5.42
N LEU A 318 -10.40 1.15 -5.16
CA LEU A 318 -8.96 1.38 -5.37
C LEU A 318 -8.65 1.78 -6.83
N TYR A 319 -9.30 1.15 -7.81
CA TYR A 319 -9.15 1.51 -9.22
C TYR A 319 -9.65 2.93 -9.55
N ASP A 320 -10.61 3.46 -8.78
CA ASP A 320 -11.06 4.85 -8.96
C ASP A 320 -9.98 5.82 -8.48
N ILE A 321 -9.36 5.52 -7.34
CA ILE A 321 -8.34 6.37 -6.70
C ILE A 321 -7.12 6.55 -7.61
N TYR A 322 -6.66 5.48 -8.29
CA TYR A 322 -5.58 5.60 -9.28
C TYR A 322 -5.91 6.54 -10.46
N ASN A 323 -7.19 6.78 -10.72
CA ASN A 323 -7.66 7.69 -11.76
C ASN A 323 -7.95 9.10 -11.24
N TYR A 324 -7.86 9.34 -9.93
CA TYR A 324 -8.08 10.66 -9.33
C TYR A 324 -6.76 11.45 -9.25
N ASP A 325 -6.81 12.75 -9.55
CA ASP A 325 -5.66 13.65 -9.37
C ASP A 325 -5.58 14.13 -7.92
N LEU A 326 -5.12 13.26 -7.03
CA LEU A 326 -5.07 13.54 -5.58
C LEU A 326 -3.91 14.45 -5.19
N GLY A 327 -2.73 14.29 -5.81
CA GLY A 327 -1.62 15.24 -5.77
C GLY A 327 -1.23 15.79 -4.38
N SER A 328 -1.54 15.09 -3.29
CA SER A 328 -1.35 15.54 -1.90
C SER A 328 0.09 15.33 -1.42
N ASP A 329 0.50 16.07 -0.39
CA ASP A 329 1.81 15.85 0.26
C ASP A 329 1.67 14.79 1.36
N LEU A 330 0.46 14.72 1.94
CA LEU A 330 0.10 13.78 2.97
C LEU A 330 -1.37 13.40 2.82
N THR A 331 -1.63 12.10 2.78
CA THR A 331 -2.97 11.56 2.99
C THR A 331 -2.98 10.77 4.29
N VAL A 332 -3.97 11.05 5.14
CA VAL A 332 -4.19 10.34 6.40
C VAL A 332 -5.45 9.49 6.25
N LEU A 333 -5.26 8.17 6.19
CA LEU A 333 -6.34 7.19 6.13
C LEU A 333 -6.64 6.67 7.53
N THR A 334 -7.74 7.12 8.12
CA THR A 334 -8.29 6.55 9.35
C THR A 334 -9.48 5.66 8.98
N ALA A 335 -9.17 4.48 8.45
CA ALA A 335 -10.15 3.48 8.07
C ALA A 335 -9.59 2.06 8.28
N CYS A 336 -10.46 1.11 8.63
CA CYS A 336 -10.11 -0.27 8.95
C CYS A 336 -9.32 -0.94 7.82
N ASP A 337 -8.34 -1.79 8.17
CA ASP A 337 -7.56 -2.61 7.22
C ASP A 337 -6.89 -1.85 6.04
N THR A 338 -6.83 -0.52 6.05
CA THR A 338 -6.27 0.26 4.92
C THR A 338 -4.76 0.08 4.70
N GLY A 339 -4.03 -0.29 5.74
CA GLY A 339 -2.63 -0.69 5.68
C GLY A 339 -2.42 -2.21 5.61
N ARG A 340 -3.49 -3.02 5.68
CA ARG A 340 -3.39 -4.48 5.67
C ARG A 340 -3.38 -4.99 4.22
N PRO A 341 -2.37 -5.79 3.83
CA PRO A 341 -2.27 -6.27 2.45
C PRO A 341 -3.09 -7.51 2.13
N GLY A 342 -3.55 -7.55 0.88
CA GLY A 342 -3.63 -8.79 0.10
C GLY A 342 -2.26 -9.14 -0.48
N LEU A 343 -1.92 -10.44 -0.49
CA LEU A 343 -0.66 -10.94 -1.05
C LEU A 343 -0.93 -11.46 -2.48
N ASN A 344 -0.33 -10.81 -3.48
CA ASN A 344 -0.30 -11.31 -4.86
C ASN A 344 1.13 -11.69 -5.26
N ASP A 345 1.31 -12.95 -5.66
CA ASP A 345 2.60 -13.46 -6.13
C ASP A 345 3.09 -12.66 -7.34
N GLY A 346 4.29 -12.09 -7.24
CA GLY A 346 4.94 -11.34 -8.32
C GLY A 346 4.62 -9.84 -8.39
N GLU A 347 3.54 -9.37 -7.75
CA GLU A 347 3.20 -7.92 -7.70
C GLU A 347 3.52 -7.26 -6.35
N GLY A 348 3.70 -8.06 -5.29
CA GLY A 348 3.91 -7.53 -3.93
C GLY A 348 2.59 -7.24 -3.22
N MET A 349 2.60 -6.35 -2.22
CA MET A 349 1.37 -5.92 -1.55
C MET A 349 0.62 -4.88 -2.39
N ILE A 350 -0.68 -5.08 -2.55
CA ILE A 350 -1.61 -4.01 -2.91
C ILE A 350 -2.48 -3.75 -1.69
N SER A 351 -2.39 -2.53 -1.15
CA SER A 351 -3.26 -2.04 -0.06
C SER A 351 -3.89 -0.71 -0.47
N MET A 352 -4.89 -0.26 0.29
CA MET A 352 -5.52 1.05 0.04
C MET A 352 -4.48 2.19 0.08
N ALA A 353 -3.48 2.09 0.96
CA ALA A 353 -2.40 3.06 1.05
C ALA A 353 -1.50 3.13 -0.19
N HIS A 354 -1.48 2.11 -1.07
CA HIS A 354 -0.68 2.14 -2.29
C HIS A 354 -1.24 3.10 -3.36
N ALA A 355 -2.54 3.40 -3.32
CA ALA A 355 -3.18 4.28 -4.30
C ALA A 355 -3.04 5.79 -3.99
N PHE A 356 -2.48 6.14 -2.83
CA PHE A 356 -2.21 7.51 -2.39
C PHE A 356 -0.71 7.77 -2.38
#